data_AF-A0A7L4CWL6-F1
#
_entry.id   AF-A0A7L4CWL6-F1
#
_cell.length_a   1.000
_cell.length_b   1.000
_cell.length_c   1.000
_cell.angle_alpha   90.00
_cell.angle_beta   90.00
_cell.angle_gamma   90.00
#
_symmetry.space_group_name_H-M   'P 1'
#
loop_
_entity.id
_entity.type
_entity.pdbx_description
1 polymer ?
#
loop_
_entity_poly.entity_id
_entity_poly.type
_entity_poly.pdbx_seq_one_letter_code
_entity_poly.pdbx_strand_id
1 'polypeptide(L)'
;AICGGEIHKNEGQIQSPNYPDDYRPMKECVWKITVSENYNVGLTFQAFEIERHDNCAYDYLEIRDGTNENSPLIGHFCGYDKPEDIRSTSNTLWMKFVSDGTVNKAGFAANFFRDKDECSKDNGGCQHECINTVGSYVCQCRNGFVLHENKHDCKEAECEQKIHSPNGIITSPNWPDKYPSRKECTWEISATPGQRVKLTFNEFEIEQHQECAYDHLEVFDGESEKSPILGRLCGNKIPDPLIATGNKMFLRFISDASVQRKGFQATHSTECGGRLKAETKPKDLYSHAQFGDNNYPVQADCDWLLVAERGCRVELMFQTFEVEEEADCGYDYVELFDGHDKTAVRLGRFCGSG
;
A
#
# COMPACT_ATOMS: atom_id res chain seq x y z
N ALA A 1 -17.35 -38.98 -16.80
CA ALA A 1 -16.13 -39.50 -16.16
C ALA A 1 -16.27 -39.29 -14.66
N ILE A 2 -15.80 -40.23 -13.85
CA ILE A 2 -15.55 -40.02 -12.42
C ILE A 2 -14.31 -39.12 -12.34
N CYS A 3 -14.34 -38.10 -11.48
CA CYS A 3 -13.26 -37.16 -11.28
C CYS A 3 -13.03 -36.96 -9.78
N GLY A 4 -11.86 -36.45 -9.41
CA GLY A 4 -11.45 -36.33 -8.01
C GLY A 4 -10.73 -37.57 -7.47
N GLY A 5 -10.47 -37.55 -6.15
CA GLY A 5 -9.81 -38.62 -5.41
C GLY A 5 -8.68 -38.11 -4.51
N GLU A 6 -8.12 -39.03 -3.70
CA GLU A 6 -6.92 -38.78 -2.90
C GLU A 6 -5.66 -39.07 -3.75
N ILE A 7 -4.70 -38.13 -3.71
CA ILE A 7 -3.46 -38.20 -4.48
C ILE A 7 -2.28 -38.13 -3.51
N HIS A 8 -1.57 -39.25 -3.37
CA HIS A 8 -0.34 -39.36 -2.57
C HIS A 8 0.88 -39.42 -3.50
N LYS A 9 1.29 -38.27 -4.04
CA LYS A 9 2.42 -38.16 -4.97
C LYS A 9 3.14 -36.84 -4.73
N ASN A 10 4.42 -36.80 -5.07
CA ASN A 10 5.24 -35.58 -4.95
C ASN A 10 5.16 -34.68 -6.18
N GLU A 11 4.52 -35.11 -7.25
CA GLU A 11 4.25 -34.33 -8.45
C GLU A 11 3.17 -34.99 -9.29
N GLY A 12 2.52 -34.20 -10.15
CA GLY A 12 1.55 -34.68 -11.11
C GLY A 12 0.74 -33.56 -11.75
N GLN A 13 -0.23 -33.95 -12.58
CA GLN A 13 -1.13 -33.03 -13.26
C GLN A 13 -2.57 -33.31 -12.85
N ILE A 14 -3.36 -32.25 -12.69
CA ILE A 14 -4.80 -32.29 -12.45
C ILE A 14 -5.46 -31.47 -13.55
N GLN A 15 -6.48 -32.05 -14.17
CA GLN A 15 -7.22 -31.41 -15.23
C GLN A 15 -8.71 -31.45 -14.91
N SER A 16 -9.45 -30.45 -15.39
CA SER A 16 -10.90 -30.51 -15.44
C SER A 16 -11.33 -31.75 -16.25
N PRO A 17 -12.48 -32.35 -15.93
CA PRO A 17 -12.98 -33.49 -16.68
C PRO A 17 -13.14 -33.10 -18.16
N ASN A 18 -12.65 -33.95 -19.07
CA ASN A 18 -12.75 -33.79 -20.52
C ASN A 18 -11.75 -32.81 -21.18
N TYR A 19 -10.89 -32.13 -20.39
CA TYR A 19 -9.84 -31.26 -20.93
C TYR A 19 -8.98 -32.00 -21.99
N PRO A 20 -8.63 -31.37 -23.13
CA PRO A 20 -8.81 -29.95 -23.45
C PRO A 20 -10.19 -29.57 -24.02
N ASP A 21 -11.10 -30.53 -24.19
CA ASP A 21 -12.47 -30.24 -24.60
C ASP A 21 -13.30 -29.68 -23.43
N ASP A 22 -14.46 -29.10 -23.76
CA ASP A 22 -15.33 -28.50 -22.75
C ASP A 22 -15.71 -29.49 -21.64
N TYR A 23 -15.65 -29.04 -20.39
CA TYR A 23 -16.09 -29.84 -19.25
C TYR A 23 -17.59 -30.10 -19.33
N ARG A 24 -18.05 -31.16 -18.64
CA ARG A 24 -19.48 -31.49 -18.62
C ARG A 24 -20.23 -30.64 -17.59
N PRO A 25 -21.51 -30.32 -17.83
CA PRO A 25 -22.35 -29.67 -16.82
C PRO A 25 -22.63 -30.61 -15.63
N MET A 26 -23.04 -30.02 -14.51
CA MET A 26 -23.41 -30.70 -13.27
C MET A 26 -22.33 -31.68 -12.79
N LYS A 27 -21.08 -31.20 -12.76
CA LYS A 27 -19.94 -31.95 -12.24
C LYS A 27 -19.53 -31.39 -10.89
N GLU A 28 -19.19 -32.29 -9.99
CA GLU A 28 -18.48 -31.97 -8.76
C GLU A 28 -17.29 -32.93 -8.67
N CYS A 29 -16.10 -32.36 -8.60
CA CYS A 29 -14.83 -33.10 -8.54
C CYS A 29 -14.04 -32.59 -7.35
N VAL A 30 -13.62 -33.49 -6.46
CA VAL A 30 -12.84 -33.12 -5.27
C VAL A 30 -11.51 -33.88 -5.27
N TRP A 31 -10.40 -33.15 -5.24
CA TRP A 31 -9.06 -33.70 -5.12
C TRP A 31 -8.45 -33.34 -3.78
N LYS A 32 -7.85 -34.34 -3.13
CA LYS A 32 -7.04 -34.14 -1.92
C LYS A 32 -5.62 -34.57 -2.23
N ILE A 33 -4.73 -33.58 -2.32
CA ILE A 33 -3.32 -33.78 -2.66
C ILE A 33 -2.53 -33.89 -1.37
N THR A 34 -1.65 -34.86 -1.29
CA THR A 34 -0.72 -35.04 -0.17
C THR A 34 0.66 -35.37 -0.73
N VAL A 35 1.61 -34.49 -0.46
CA VAL A 35 3.03 -34.69 -0.76
C VAL A 35 3.75 -35.25 0.48
N SER A 36 5.04 -35.55 0.32
CA SER A 36 5.89 -36.03 1.42
C SER A 36 5.90 -35.06 2.61
N GLU A 37 6.07 -35.59 3.82
CA GLU A 37 6.18 -34.79 5.04
C GLU A 37 7.34 -33.78 4.95
N ASN A 38 7.18 -32.61 5.60
CA ASN A 38 8.11 -31.48 5.58
C ASN A 38 8.23 -30.73 4.24
N TYR A 39 7.30 -30.97 3.32
CA TYR A 39 7.14 -30.18 2.10
C TYR A 39 5.75 -29.56 2.06
N ASN A 40 5.60 -28.54 1.24
CA ASN A 40 4.34 -27.91 0.92
C ASN A 40 3.88 -28.40 -0.46
N VAL A 41 2.62 -28.15 -0.82
CA VAL A 41 2.08 -28.42 -2.16
C VAL A 41 2.17 -27.13 -2.95
N GLY A 42 3.03 -27.10 -3.97
CA GLY A 42 3.01 -26.07 -5.01
C GLY A 42 2.04 -26.46 -6.11
N LEU A 43 1.28 -25.49 -6.63
CA LEU A 43 0.29 -25.67 -7.70
C LEU A 43 0.41 -24.53 -8.72
N THR A 44 0.59 -24.89 -9.99
CA THR A 44 0.71 -23.93 -11.10
C THR A 44 -0.29 -24.28 -12.21
N PHE A 45 -0.96 -23.27 -12.74
CA PHE A 45 -1.90 -23.45 -13.85
C PHE A 45 -1.20 -23.31 -15.20
N GLN A 46 -1.50 -24.22 -16.11
CA GLN A 46 -1.11 -24.19 -17.53
C GLN A 46 -2.23 -23.61 -18.40
N ALA A 47 -3.49 -23.84 -18.02
CA ALA A 47 -4.68 -23.31 -18.67
C ALA A 47 -5.78 -23.10 -17.63
N PHE A 48 -6.62 -22.09 -17.83
CA PHE A 48 -7.75 -21.79 -16.95
C PHE A 48 -8.84 -21.05 -17.73
N GLU A 49 -9.95 -21.75 -18.00
CA GLU A 49 -11.14 -21.23 -18.66
C GLU A 49 -12.37 -21.86 -18.01
N ILE A 50 -12.97 -21.14 -17.06
CA ILE A 50 -14.21 -21.51 -16.37
C ILE A 50 -15.26 -20.43 -16.65
N GLU A 51 -16.55 -20.76 -16.65
CA GLU A 51 -17.61 -19.77 -16.84
C GLU A 51 -17.39 -18.53 -15.95
N ARG A 52 -17.44 -17.34 -16.56
CA ARG A 52 -17.18 -16.08 -15.86
C ARG A 52 -18.44 -15.60 -15.14
N HIS A 53 -18.30 -15.26 -13.87
CA HIS A 53 -19.31 -14.56 -13.08
C HIS A 53 -18.64 -13.71 -12.00
N ASP A 54 -19.21 -12.57 -11.63
CA ASP A 54 -18.57 -11.60 -10.71
C ASP A 54 -18.18 -12.22 -9.36
N ASN A 55 -19.01 -13.14 -8.85
CA ASN A 55 -18.77 -13.88 -7.61
C ASN A 55 -18.54 -15.39 -7.82
N CYS A 56 -18.32 -15.84 -9.07
CA CYS A 56 -18.16 -17.26 -9.40
C CYS A 56 -19.26 -18.15 -8.81
N ALA A 57 -20.51 -17.74 -9.01
CA ALA A 57 -21.70 -18.38 -8.42
C ALA A 57 -22.20 -19.59 -9.25
N TYR A 58 -21.79 -19.68 -10.50
CA TYR A 58 -22.10 -20.77 -11.42
C TYR A 58 -20.97 -21.81 -11.35
N ASP A 59 -20.06 -21.79 -12.32
CA ASP A 59 -18.90 -22.68 -12.33
C ASP A 59 -17.71 -22.09 -11.59
N TYR A 60 -16.98 -22.93 -10.86
CA TYR A 60 -15.83 -22.47 -10.09
C TYR A 60 -14.83 -23.58 -9.76
N LEU A 61 -13.59 -23.15 -9.53
CA LEU A 61 -12.55 -23.93 -8.86
C LEU A 61 -12.26 -23.32 -7.49
N GLU A 62 -12.48 -24.09 -6.44
CA GLU A 62 -12.21 -23.72 -5.06
C GLU A 62 -10.98 -24.45 -4.56
N ILE A 63 -10.07 -23.73 -3.89
CA ILE A 63 -8.81 -24.29 -3.40
C ILE A 63 -8.63 -23.89 -1.94
N ARG A 64 -8.28 -24.87 -1.10
CA ARG A 64 -8.14 -24.71 0.34
C ARG A 64 -6.83 -25.29 0.86
N ASP A 65 -6.31 -24.63 1.89
CA ASP A 65 -5.06 -24.99 2.55
C ASP A 65 -5.30 -26.06 3.62
N GLY A 66 -5.21 -27.33 3.23
CA GLY A 66 -5.38 -28.45 4.15
C GLY A 66 -6.05 -29.64 3.48
N THR A 67 -6.98 -30.28 4.19
CA THR A 67 -7.46 -31.62 3.85
C THR A 67 -8.95 -31.72 3.50
N ASN A 68 -9.74 -30.66 3.74
CA ASN A 68 -11.19 -30.71 3.56
C ASN A 68 -11.82 -29.33 3.30
N GLU A 69 -13.14 -29.31 3.09
CA GLU A 69 -13.94 -28.12 2.79
C GLU A 69 -13.95 -27.04 3.89
N ASN A 70 -13.59 -27.39 5.13
CA ASN A 70 -13.50 -26.42 6.24
C ASN A 70 -12.09 -25.85 6.42
N SER A 71 -11.11 -26.31 5.63
CA SER A 71 -9.76 -25.74 5.63
C SER A 71 -9.77 -24.28 5.16
N PRO A 72 -8.80 -23.44 5.59
CA PRO A 72 -8.68 -22.06 5.14
C PRO A 72 -8.78 -21.93 3.62
N LEU A 73 -9.64 -21.03 3.14
CA LEU A 73 -9.83 -20.77 1.72
C LEU A 73 -8.60 -20.04 1.17
N ILE A 74 -7.95 -20.61 0.15
CA ILE A 74 -6.90 -19.94 -0.61
C ILE A 74 -7.54 -19.07 -1.69
N GLY A 75 -8.53 -19.61 -2.40
CA GLY A 75 -9.29 -18.83 -3.37
C GLY A 75 -10.42 -19.59 -4.03
N HIS A 76 -11.30 -18.82 -4.65
CA HIS A 76 -12.51 -19.25 -5.35
C HIS A 76 -12.49 -18.60 -6.73
N PHE A 77 -12.24 -19.40 -7.76
CA PHE A 77 -11.79 -18.92 -9.06
C PHE A 77 -12.75 -19.30 -10.18
N CYS A 78 -12.97 -18.37 -11.10
CA CYS A 78 -13.71 -18.58 -12.34
C CYS A 78 -13.28 -17.54 -13.39
N GLY A 79 -13.80 -17.64 -14.61
CA GLY A 79 -13.38 -16.81 -15.73
C GLY A 79 -12.13 -17.33 -16.45
N TYR A 80 -11.40 -16.42 -17.09
CA TYR A 80 -10.32 -16.75 -18.04
C TYR A 80 -8.94 -16.28 -17.57
N ASP A 81 -8.90 -15.51 -16.48
CA ASP A 81 -7.64 -15.07 -15.89
C ASP A 81 -7.06 -16.23 -15.08
N LYS A 82 -5.85 -16.62 -15.46
CA LYS A 82 -5.13 -17.71 -14.80
C LYS A 82 -4.83 -17.32 -13.35
N PRO A 83 -5.18 -18.17 -12.36
CA PRO A 83 -4.76 -17.93 -10.98
C PRO A 83 -3.24 -17.82 -10.86
N GLU A 84 -2.79 -16.99 -9.91
CA GLU A 84 -1.39 -16.95 -9.51
C GLU A 84 -0.94 -18.32 -8.97
N ASP A 85 0.37 -18.52 -8.88
CA ASP A 85 0.91 -19.78 -8.39
C ASP A 85 0.56 -19.95 -6.91
N ILE A 86 0.01 -21.11 -6.56
CA ILE A 86 -0.52 -21.39 -5.23
C ILE A 86 0.46 -22.27 -4.46
N ARG A 87 0.61 -21.97 -3.17
CA ARG A 87 1.33 -22.83 -2.22
C ARG A 87 0.48 -23.05 -0.97
N SER A 88 0.40 -24.30 -0.50
CA SER A 88 -0.16 -24.61 0.83
C SER A 88 0.80 -24.23 1.96
N THR A 89 0.33 -24.20 3.20
CA THR A 89 1.18 -24.07 4.40
C THR A 89 1.59 -25.43 4.99
N SER A 90 0.96 -26.51 4.52
CA SER A 90 1.21 -27.89 4.94
C SER A 90 1.52 -28.80 3.76
N ASN A 91 1.80 -30.08 4.00
CA ASN A 91 1.98 -31.08 2.94
C ASN A 91 0.66 -31.52 2.27
N THR A 92 -0.44 -30.81 2.51
CA THR A 92 -1.77 -31.14 1.96
C THR A 92 -2.44 -29.93 1.31
N LEU A 93 -3.18 -30.19 0.24
CA LEU A 93 -4.00 -29.20 -0.46
C LEU A 93 -5.32 -29.85 -0.86
N TRP A 94 -6.42 -29.13 -0.69
CA TRP A 94 -7.75 -29.59 -1.07
C TRP A 94 -8.29 -28.72 -2.21
N MET A 95 -8.80 -29.34 -3.26
CA MET A 95 -9.32 -28.67 -4.45
C MET A 95 -10.70 -29.21 -4.81
N LYS A 96 -11.64 -28.33 -5.16
CA LYS A 96 -12.98 -28.69 -5.60
C LYS A 96 -13.38 -27.91 -6.85
N PHE A 97 -13.74 -28.62 -7.91
CA PHE A 97 -14.33 -28.04 -9.11
C PHE A 97 -15.82 -28.35 -9.16
N VAL A 98 -16.64 -27.32 -9.40
CA VAL A 98 -18.08 -27.43 -9.56
C VAL A 98 -18.50 -26.79 -10.89
N SER A 99 -19.37 -27.47 -11.63
CA SER A 99 -20.07 -26.90 -12.78
C SER A 99 -21.59 -27.01 -12.63
N ASP A 100 -22.29 -26.00 -13.11
CA ASP A 100 -23.74 -25.87 -13.12
C ASP A 100 -24.36 -26.55 -14.37
N GLY A 101 -25.65 -26.30 -14.62
CA GLY A 101 -26.38 -26.94 -15.72
C GLY A 101 -26.11 -26.37 -17.12
N THR A 102 -25.37 -25.27 -17.22
CA THR A 102 -25.22 -24.46 -18.42
C THR A 102 -23.75 -24.10 -18.69
N VAL A 103 -23.52 -23.36 -19.78
CA VAL A 103 -22.25 -22.75 -20.22
C VAL A 103 -20.98 -23.49 -19.79
N ASN A 104 -20.49 -24.37 -20.66
CA ASN A 104 -19.24 -25.07 -20.42
C ASN A 104 -18.07 -24.45 -21.19
N LYS A 105 -16.86 -24.67 -20.69
CA LYS A 105 -15.59 -24.19 -21.25
C LYS A 105 -14.54 -25.30 -21.18
N ALA A 106 -13.37 -25.09 -21.75
CA ALA A 106 -12.27 -26.07 -21.72
C ALA A 106 -11.90 -26.49 -20.27
N GLY A 107 -12.06 -25.59 -19.29
CA GLY A 107 -11.73 -25.82 -17.89
C GLY A 107 -10.28 -25.51 -17.60
N PHE A 108 -9.60 -26.35 -16.82
CA PHE A 108 -8.26 -26.06 -16.34
C PHE A 108 -7.32 -27.26 -16.49
N ALA A 109 -6.04 -26.93 -16.60
CA ALA A 109 -4.94 -27.89 -16.45
C ALA A 109 -3.92 -27.29 -15.49
N ALA A 110 -3.62 -28.00 -14.41
CA ALA A 110 -2.71 -27.57 -13.37
C ALA A 110 -1.68 -28.65 -13.05
N ASN A 111 -0.46 -28.25 -12.76
CA ASN A 111 0.58 -29.12 -12.24
C ASN A 111 0.71 -28.89 -10.74
N PHE A 112 0.77 -29.97 -9.97
CA PHE A 112 1.15 -29.91 -8.57
C PHE A 112 2.52 -30.57 -8.38
N PHE A 113 3.26 -30.11 -7.36
CA PHE A 113 4.54 -30.68 -6.98
C PHE A 113 4.85 -30.39 -5.51
N ARG A 114 5.80 -31.14 -4.95
CA ARG A 114 6.35 -30.87 -3.62
C ARG A 114 7.17 -29.59 -3.70
N ASP A 115 6.80 -28.64 -2.88
CA ASP A 115 7.50 -27.38 -2.71
C ASP A 115 8.27 -27.44 -1.40
N LYS A 116 9.55 -27.06 -1.41
CA LYS A 116 10.35 -27.03 -0.19
C LYS A 116 10.32 -25.61 0.34
N ASP A 117 10.02 -25.44 1.63
CA ASP A 117 10.26 -24.16 2.27
C ASP A 117 11.74 -24.02 2.63
N GLU A 118 12.53 -23.38 1.76
CA GLU A 118 13.93 -23.09 2.07
C GLU A 118 14.10 -22.08 3.21
N CYS A 119 13.12 -21.21 3.46
CA CYS A 119 13.18 -20.19 4.49
C CYS A 119 13.05 -20.75 5.90
N SER A 120 12.35 -21.87 6.04
CA SER A 120 12.21 -22.61 7.30
C SER A 120 13.55 -23.06 7.91
N LYS A 121 14.65 -23.07 7.15
CA LYS A 121 16.00 -23.40 7.64
C LYS A 121 16.98 -22.28 7.36
N ASP A 122 17.58 -21.74 8.43
CA ASP A 122 18.62 -20.70 8.37
C ASP A 122 18.21 -19.50 7.49
N ASN A 123 16.92 -19.16 7.47
CA ASN A 123 16.35 -18.09 6.65
C ASN A 123 16.73 -18.21 5.16
N GLY A 124 16.83 -19.43 4.62
CA GLY A 124 17.28 -19.67 3.24
C GLY A 124 18.71 -19.17 2.95
N GLY A 125 19.50 -18.84 3.96
CA GLY A 125 20.78 -18.14 3.80
C GLY A 125 20.65 -16.67 3.39
N CYS A 126 19.46 -16.06 3.52
CA CYS A 126 19.23 -14.65 3.25
C CYS A 126 19.73 -13.80 4.42
N GLN A 127 20.42 -12.69 4.12
CA GLN A 127 20.89 -11.77 5.17
C GLN A 127 19.73 -11.10 5.92
N HIS A 128 18.66 -10.72 5.21
CA HIS A 128 17.49 -10.05 5.80
C HIS A 128 16.27 -10.97 5.81
N GLU A 129 15.47 -10.94 4.75
CA GLU A 129 14.21 -11.68 4.69
C GLU A 129 14.27 -12.74 3.59
N CYS A 130 13.79 -13.94 3.91
CA CYS A 130 13.59 -15.00 2.95
C CYS A 130 12.11 -15.13 2.65
N ILE A 131 11.78 -15.11 1.36
CA ILE A 131 10.43 -15.34 0.87
C ILE A 131 10.45 -16.64 0.10
N ASN A 132 9.82 -17.65 0.67
CA ASN A 132 9.61 -18.89 -0.05
C ASN A 132 8.68 -18.58 -1.23
N THR A 133 8.98 -19.07 -2.42
CA THR A 133 8.17 -18.95 -3.63
C THR A 133 7.76 -20.34 -4.10
N VAL A 134 6.97 -20.44 -5.17
CA VAL A 134 6.55 -21.75 -5.69
C VAL A 134 7.71 -22.36 -6.47
N GLY A 135 8.28 -23.45 -5.94
CA GLY A 135 9.39 -24.20 -6.49
C GLY A 135 10.78 -23.64 -6.19
N SER A 136 10.89 -22.57 -5.39
CA SER A 136 12.15 -21.88 -5.05
C SER A 136 11.91 -20.92 -3.88
N TYR A 137 12.88 -20.07 -3.58
CA TYR A 137 12.75 -18.92 -2.69
C TYR A 137 13.52 -17.73 -3.27
N VAL A 138 13.31 -16.55 -2.70
CA VAL A 138 14.08 -15.34 -2.99
C VAL A 138 14.40 -14.60 -1.69
N CYS A 139 15.56 -13.94 -1.66
CA CYS A 139 15.89 -13.04 -0.56
C CYS A 139 15.39 -11.63 -0.87
N GLN A 140 14.79 -10.98 0.13
CA GLN A 140 14.37 -9.60 0.09
C GLN A 140 15.12 -8.78 1.14
N CYS A 141 15.47 -7.56 0.77
CA CYS A 141 16.11 -6.61 1.66
C CYS A 141 15.10 -5.65 2.27
N ARG A 142 15.32 -5.33 3.55
CA ARG A 142 14.55 -4.31 4.27
C ARG A 142 14.79 -2.91 3.71
N ASN A 143 13.90 -1.98 4.05
CA ASN A 143 13.98 -0.60 3.59
C ASN A 143 15.35 0.03 3.89
N GLY A 144 15.88 0.79 2.94
CA GLY A 144 17.24 1.34 2.99
C GLY A 144 18.34 0.36 2.55
N PHE A 145 17.99 -0.82 2.05
CA PHE A 145 18.93 -1.79 1.46
C PHE A 145 18.43 -2.29 0.11
N VAL A 146 19.38 -2.65 -0.75
CA VAL A 146 19.11 -3.33 -2.02
C VAL A 146 19.81 -4.68 -2.04
N LEU A 147 19.23 -5.62 -2.78
CA LEU A 147 19.78 -6.96 -2.91
C LEU A 147 21.15 -6.90 -3.59
N HIS A 148 22.13 -7.55 -2.98
CA HIS A 148 23.47 -7.69 -3.52
C HIS A 148 23.45 -8.64 -4.73
N GLU A 149 24.50 -8.60 -5.55
CA GLU A 149 24.60 -9.40 -6.79
C GLU A 149 24.60 -10.91 -6.53
N ASN A 150 24.98 -11.33 -5.33
CA ASN A 150 24.91 -12.73 -4.91
C ASN A 150 23.49 -13.20 -4.55
N LYS A 151 22.49 -12.31 -4.61
CA LYS A 151 21.06 -12.58 -4.31
C LYS A 151 20.75 -13.05 -2.88
N HIS A 152 21.71 -12.95 -1.97
CA HIS A 152 21.57 -13.37 -0.57
C HIS A 152 21.83 -12.22 0.39
N ASP A 153 22.86 -11.41 0.11
CA ASP A 153 23.24 -10.29 0.95
C ASP A 153 22.48 -9.03 0.56
N CYS A 154 22.42 -8.09 1.49
CA CYS A 154 21.80 -6.79 1.35
C CYS A 154 22.87 -5.72 1.49
N LYS A 155 23.08 -4.96 0.41
CA LYS A 155 23.94 -3.78 0.44
C LYS A 155 23.10 -2.55 0.74
N GLU A 156 23.68 -1.58 1.42
CA GLU A 156 22.99 -0.34 1.74
C GLU A 156 22.57 0.38 0.46
N ALA A 157 21.32 0.82 0.42
CA ALA A 157 20.79 1.61 -0.68
C ALA A 157 21.19 3.09 -0.51
N GLU A 158 21.14 3.83 -1.61
CA GLU A 158 21.08 5.30 -1.52
C GLU A 158 19.78 5.68 -0.78
N CYS A 159 19.90 6.54 0.20
CA CYS A 159 18.83 6.81 1.17
C CYS A 159 18.05 8.10 0.84
N GLU A 160 17.82 8.34 -0.44
CA GLU A 160 17.08 9.50 -0.94
C GLU A 160 15.78 9.04 -1.61
N GLN A 161 14.65 9.55 -1.14
CA GLN A 161 13.34 9.13 -1.64
C GLN A 161 12.50 10.34 -2.04
N LYS A 162 11.92 10.28 -3.25
CA LYS A 162 10.94 11.27 -3.72
C LYS A 162 9.55 10.65 -3.69
N ILE A 163 8.65 11.27 -2.93
CA ILE A 163 7.33 10.74 -2.64
C ILE A 163 6.28 11.66 -3.25
N HIS A 164 5.51 11.11 -4.19
CA HIS A 164 4.40 11.80 -4.86
C HIS A 164 3.03 11.15 -4.56
N SER A 165 3.00 10.05 -3.81
CA SER A 165 1.75 9.41 -3.42
C SER A 165 1.02 10.26 -2.36
N PRO A 166 -0.32 10.38 -2.42
CA PRO A 166 -1.09 11.20 -1.50
C PRO A 166 -1.01 10.70 -0.06
N ASN A 167 -0.73 9.41 0.13
CA ASN A 167 -0.49 8.78 1.42
C ASN A 167 0.54 7.64 1.27
N GLY A 168 1.09 7.20 2.40
CA GLY A 168 2.05 6.10 2.45
C GLY A 168 2.74 5.96 3.80
N ILE A 169 3.68 5.02 3.87
CA ILE A 169 4.47 4.72 5.07
C ILE A 169 5.93 5.09 4.80
N ILE A 170 6.54 5.76 5.76
CA ILE A 170 7.95 6.13 5.78
C ILE A 170 8.58 5.45 7.00
N THR A 171 9.72 4.80 6.81
CA THR A 171 10.44 4.17 7.90
C THR A 171 11.90 4.59 7.91
N SER A 172 12.52 4.58 9.08
CA SER A 172 13.98 4.58 9.17
C SER A 172 14.57 3.37 8.43
N PRO A 173 15.83 3.45 7.96
CA PRO A 173 16.50 2.31 7.36
C PRO A 173 16.55 1.13 8.32
N ASN A 174 16.45 -0.09 7.79
CA ASN A 174 16.45 -1.35 8.54
C ASN A 174 15.25 -1.59 9.47
N TRP A 175 14.26 -0.69 9.53
CA TRP A 175 13.04 -0.89 10.34
C TRP A 175 12.41 -2.26 10.05
N PRO A 176 11.97 -3.04 11.06
CA PRO A 176 11.83 -2.71 12.49
C PRO A 176 13.08 -2.94 13.36
N ASP A 177 14.18 -3.37 12.75
CA ASP A 177 15.46 -3.52 13.44
C ASP A 177 16.21 -2.19 13.54
N LYS A 178 17.31 -2.21 14.27
CA LYS A 178 18.08 -1.00 14.54
C LYS A 178 18.58 -0.35 13.25
N TYR A 179 18.40 0.97 13.13
CA TYR A 179 18.95 1.71 12.00
C TYR A 179 20.48 1.61 11.96
N PRO A 180 21.14 1.71 10.79
CA PRO A 180 22.60 1.68 10.70
C PRO A 180 23.23 2.95 11.26
N SER A 181 24.50 2.86 11.67
CA SER A 181 25.31 4.01 12.10
C SER A 181 25.78 4.85 10.91
N ARG A 182 26.08 6.14 11.15
CA ARG A 182 26.62 7.07 10.14
C ARG A 182 25.75 7.20 8.89
N LYS A 183 24.43 7.21 9.09
CA LYS A 183 23.47 7.35 8.00
C LYS A 183 22.93 8.74 7.90
N GLU A 184 22.66 9.12 6.66
CA GLU A 184 21.91 10.31 6.30
C GLU A 184 20.89 9.89 5.26
N CYS A 185 19.62 10.11 5.57
CA CYS A 185 18.48 9.70 4.78
C CYS A 185 17.52 10.86 4.58
N THR A 186 17.02 11.03 3.36
CA THR A 186 16.15 12.13 3.01
C THR A 186 14.88 11.66 2.31
N TRP A 187 13.77 12.33 2.62
CA TRP A 187 12.49 12.12 1.95
C TRP A 187 11.94 13.48 1.50
N GLU A 188 11.71 13.62 0.20
CA GLU A 188 11.05 14.78 -0.40
C GLU A 188 9.58 14.42 -0.69
N ILE A 189 8.66 14.86 0.17
CA ILE A 189 7.24 14.59 0.04
C ILE A 189 6.57 15.74 -0.69
N SER A 190 5.82 15.42 -1.74
CA SER A 190 5.11 16.39 -2.57
C SER A 190 3.65 16.01 -2.75
N ALA A 191 2.76 16.83 -2.20
CA ALA A 191 1.32 16.78 -2.43
C ALA A 191 0.90 17.68 -3.60
N THR A 192 -0.35 17.55 -4.03
CA THR A 192 -0.97 18.47 -5.00
C THR A 192 -0.93 19.90 -4.47
N PRO A 193 -0.62 20.91 -5.31
CA PRO A 193 -0.65 22.31 -4.88
C PRO A 193 -1.98 22.70 -4.24
N GLY A 194 -1.91 23.42 -3.12
CA GLY A 194 -3.09 23.76 -2.32
C GLY A 194 -3.56 22.65 -1.38
N GLN A 195 -2.70 21.68 -1.10
CA GLN A 195 -2.88 20.72 -0.03
C GLN A 195 -1.68 20.80 0.91
N ARG A 196 -1.82 20.19 2.08
CA ARG A 196 -0.79 20.14 3.12
C ARG A 196 -0.29 18.71 3.26
N VAL A 197 1.00 18.57 3.50
CA VAL A 197 1.55 17.28 3.90
C VAL A 197 1.44 17.16 5.41
N LYS A 198 0.87 16.05 5.88
CA LYS A 198 0.86 15.66 7.29
C LYS A 198 1.70 14.41 7.50
N LEU A 199 2.50 14.42 8.56
CA LEU A 199 3.31 13.31 9.03
C LEU A 199 2.84 12.90 10.43
N THR A 200 2.48 11.62 10.58
CA THR A 200 2.03 11.05 11.86
C THR A 200 2.91 9.87 12.22
N PHE A 201 3.41 9.80 13.46
CA PHE A 201 4.29 8.72 13.90
C PHE A 201 3.48 7.58 14.54
N ASN A 202 3.76 6.36 14.11
CA ASN A 202 3.19 5.14 14.69
C ASN A 202 4.17 4.53 15.70
N GLU A 203 5.46 4.57 15.38
CA GLU A 203 6.56 4.08 16.22
C GLU A 203 7.70 5.09 16.18
N PHE A 204 8.34 5.35 17.32
CA PHE A 204 9.44 6.30 17.42
C PHE A 204 10.40 5.97 18.56
N GLU A 205 11.62 5.56 18.21
CA GLU A 205 12.72 5.29 19.13
C GLU A 205 14.04 5.65 18.43
N ILE A 206 14.53 6.87 18.67
CA ILE A 206 15.84 7.37 18.23
C ILE A 206 16.68 7.64 19.49
N GLU A 207 18.02 7.65 19.39
CA GLU A 207 18.89 7.93 20.54
C GLU A 207 18.46 9.19 21.31
N GLN A 208 18.33 9.05 22.63
CA GLN A 208 17.89 10.14 23.49
C GLN A 208 19.04 11.12 23.75
N HIS A 209 18.82 12.40 23.45
CA HIS A 209 19.69 13.49 23.85
C HIS A 209 18.85 14.75 24.12
N GLN A 210 19.33 15.65 25.01
CA GLN A 210 18.58 16.86 25.39
C GLN A 210 18.29 17.77 24.19
N GLU A 211 19.29 17.97 23.34
CA GLU A 211 19.20 18.80 22.12
C GLU A 211 19.13 17.97 20.82
N CYS A 212 18.92 16.65 20.92
CA CYS A 212 18.98 15.74 19.77
C CYS A 212 20.26 15.89 18.93
N ALA A 213 21.42 15.96 19.59
CA ALA A 213 22.70 16.27 18.95
C ALA A 213 23.39 15.06 18.30
N TYR A 214 23.01 13.85 18.72
CA TYR A 214 23.47 12.59 18.16
C TYR A 214 22.52 12.19 17.02
N ASP A 215 21.81 11.08 17.15
CA ASP A 215 20.81 10.65 16.20
C ASP A 215 19.54 11.53 16.28
N HIS A 216 19.01 11.92 15.13
CA HIS A 216 17.80 12.75 15.07
C HIS A 216 17.11 12.72 13.72
N LEU A 217 15.81 13.00 13.72
CA LEU A 217 15.00 13.27 12.54
C LEU A 217 14.64 14.75 12.51
N GLU A 218 15.03 15.44 11.45
CA GLU A 218 14.62 16.81 11.14
C GLU A 218 13.47 16.79 10.12
N VAL A 219 12.45 17.58 10.39
CA VAL A 219 11.30 17.74 9.50
C VAL A 219 11.18 19.22 9.14
N PHE A 220 11.12 19.51 7.85
CA PHE A 220 11.16 20.86 7.30
C PHE A 220 9.86 21.17 6.55
N ASP A 221 9.38 22.40 6.74
CA ASP A 221 8.20 22.98 6.10
C ASP A 221 8.52 23.50 4.70
N GLY A 222 8.80 22.59 3.77
CA GLY A 222 9.07 22.93 2.38
C GLY A 222 9.88 21.87 1.65
N GLU A 223 10.66 22.30 0.67
CA GLU A 223 11.30 21.43 -0.32
C GLU A 223 12.73 20.98 0.04
N SER A 224 13.36 21.56 1.06
CA SER A 224 14.76 21.24 1.39
C SER A 224 15.14 21.56 2.84
N GLU A 225 16.36 21.20 3.23
CA GLU A 225 17.00 21.56 4.50
C GLU A 225 17.13 23.08 4.76
N LYS A 226 16.87 23.92 3.76
CA LYS A 226 16.85 25.39 3.89
C LYS A 226 15.49 25.94 4.31
N SER A 227 14.45 25.12 4.28
CA SER A 227 13.10 25.48 4.68
C SER A 227 12.98 25.62 6.21
N PRO A 228 11.95 26.29 6.73
CA PRO A 228 11.72 26.36 8.18
C PRO A 228 11.59 24.97 8.81
N ILE A 229 12.15 24.76 10.00
CA ILE A 229 12.06 23.48 10.72
C ILE A 229 10.69 23.38 11.42
N LEU A 230 9.96 22.30 11.16
CA LEU A 230 8.77 21.89 11.91
C LEU A 230 9.13 21.17 13.20
N GLY A 231 10.20 20.36 13.18
CA GLY A 231 10.68 19.68 14.38
C GLY A 231 12.04 19.02 14.18
N ARG A 232 12.81 18.97 15.27
CA ARG A 232 14.01 18.15 15.44
C ARG A 232 13.73 17.12 16.53
N LEU A 233 13.69 15.85 16.16
CA LEU A 233 13.06 14.81 16.95
C LEU A 233 14.08 13.72 17.31
N CYS A 234 14.09 13.31 18.57
CA CYS A 234 14.86 12.18 19.08
C CYS A 234 14.26 11.63 20.38
N GLY A 235 14.78 10.52 20.90
CA GLY A 235 14.23 9.84 22.07
C GLY A 235 13.14 8.82 21.73
N ASN A 236 12.34 8.44 22.72
CA ASN A 236 11.35 7.36 22.61
C ASN A 236 9.89 7.82 22.79
N LYS A 237 9.65 9.12 22.94
CA LYS A 237 8.30 9.68 22.99
C LYS A 237 7.79 9.83 21.56
N ILE A 238 6.65 9.24 21.25
CA ILE A 238 5.96 9.45 19.97
C ILE A 238 5.67 10.95 19.79
N PRO A 239 6.19 11.60 18.74
CA PRO A 239 5.93 13.00 18.46
C PRO A 239 4.48 13.27 18.08
N ASP A 240 3.99 14.47 18.38
CA ASP A 240 2.70 14.92 17.87
C ASP A 240 2.73 15.03 16.33
N PRO A 241 1.59 14.88 15.63
CA PRO A 241 1.56 14.99 14.18
C PRO A 241 2.10 16.34 13.70
N LEU A 242 2.95 16.30 12.67
CA LEU A 242 3.53 17.48 12.04
C LEU A 242 2.80 17.77 10.73
N ILE A 243 2.35 19.01 10.54
CA ILE A 243 1.60 19.43 9.35
C ILE A 243 2.34 20.59 8.69
N ALA A 244 2.82 20.40 7.47
CA ALA A 244 3.44 21.45 6.67
C ALA A 244 2.43 22.56 6.36
N THR A 245 2.89 23.79 6.16
CA THR A 245 2.03 24.92 5.74
C THR A 245 1.68 24.88 4.25
N GLY A 246 2.43 24.10 3.47
CA GLY A 246 2.19 23.91 2.03
C GLY A 246 2.25 22.45 1.60
N ASN A 247 2.33 22.25 0.28
CA ASN A 247 2.27 20.94 -0.36
C ASN A 247 3.62 20.22 -0.43
N LYS A 248 4.62 20.70 0.33
CA LYS A 248 5.99 20.17 0.34
C LYS A 248 6.44 19.98 1.78
N MET A 249 7.02 18.81 2.05
CA MET A 249 7.66 18.51 3.33
C MET A 249 8.95 17.74 3.04
N PHE A 250 10.04 18.17 3.67
CA PHE A 250 11.34 17.53 3.54
C PHE A 250 11.73 16.93 4.89
N LEU A 251 12.15 15.66 4.89
CA LEU A 251 12.62 14.96 6.08
C LEU A 251 14.10 14.63 5.92
N ARG A 252 14.86 14.74 6.99
CA ARG A 252 16.28 14.35 7.06
C ARG A 252 16.55 13.58 8.34
N PHE A 253 16.88 12.30 8.23
CA PHE A 253 17.31 11.47 9.35
C PHE A 253 18.83 11.33 9.35
N ILE A 254 19.46 11.60 10.48
CA ILE A 254 20.92 11.49 10.67
C ILE A 254 21.20 10.54 11.84
N SER A 255 22.15 9.62 11.67
CA SER A 255 22.71 8.80 12.75
C SER A 255 24.22 8.96 12.88
N ASP A 256 24.73 8.90 14.11
CA ASP A 256 26.14 9.01 14.45
C ASP A 256 26.85 7.64 14.46
N ALA A 257 28.06 7.55 15.01
CA ALA A 257 28.85 6.32 15.01
C ALA A 257 28.34 5.22 15.97
N SER A 258 27.43 5.51 16.90
CA SER A 258 27.06 4.61 18.00
C SER A 258 25.58 4.73 18.42
N VAL A 259 25.14 3.84 19.32
CA VAL A 259 23.81 3.89 19.97
C VAL A 259 22.61 3.86 19.03
N GLN A 260 22.56 2.86 18.15
CA GLN A 260 21.41 2.66 17.29
C GLN A 260 20.20 2.11 18.06
N ARG A 261 19.03 2.68 17.76
CA ARG A 261 17.70 2.26 18.23
C ARG A 261 16.87 1.73 17.07
N LYS A 262 15.64 1.28 17.32
CA LYS A 262 14.76 0.77 16.26
C LYS A 262 14.48 1.79 15.16
N GLY A 263 14.45 3.08 15.51
CA GLY A 263 14.17 4.17 14.59
C GLY A 263 12.69 4.52 14.59
N PHE A 264 12.11 4.74 13.42
CA PHE A 264 10.73 5.22 13.33
C PHE A 264 9.95 4.55 12.21
N GLN A 265 8.64 4.47 12.40
CA GLN A 265 7.65 4.27 11.36
C GLN A 265 6.63 5.41 11.45
N ALA A 266 6.45 6.10 10.34
CA ALA A 266 5.51 7.20 10.21
C ALA A 266 4.61 6.98 8.99
N THR A 267 3.42 7.53 9.04
CA THR A 267 2.49 7.64 7.93
C THR A 267 2.49 9.08 7.43
N HIS A 268 2.66 9.26 6.12
CA HIS A 268 2.39 10.54 5.48
C HIS A 268 1.02 10.51 4.83
N SER A 269 0.35 11.66 4.84
CA SER A 269 -0.95 11.85 4.21
C SER A 269 -1.09 13.27 3.71
N THR A 270 -2.00 13.45 2.76
CA THR A 270 -2.33 14.75 2.21
C THR A 270 -3.62 15.23 2.86
N GLU A 271 -3.57 16.40 3.47
CA GLU A 271 -4.72 17.08 4.05
C GLU A 271 -5.09 18.31 3.20
N CYS A 272 -6.35 18.72 3.27
CA CYS A 272 -6.80 19.95 2.64
C CYS A 272 -6.16 21.18 3.29
N GLY A 273 -6.19 22.30 2.57
CA GLY A 273 -5.66 23.58 3.04
C GLY A 273 -4.23 23.88 2.59
N GLY A 274 -3.69 24.97 3.10
CA GLY A 274 -2.30 25.38 2.90
C GLY A 274 -2.15 26.72 2.21
N ARG A 275 -0.90 27.16 2.09
CA ARG A 275 -0.54 28.46 1.52
C ARG A 275 -0.16 28.33 0.05
N LEU A 276 -0.83 29.07 -0.83
CA LEU A 276 -0.50 29.14 -2.25
C LEU A 276 -0.09 30.55 -2.66
N LYS A 277 0.91 30.64 -3.54
CA LYS A 277 1.22 31.86 -4.26
C LYS A 277 0.40 31.92 -5.55
N ALA A 278 -0.44 32.95 -5.68
CA ALA A 278 -1.20 33.18 -6.90
C ALA A 278 -0.26 33.62 -8.02
N GLU A 279 -0.50 33.11 -9.23
CA GLU A 279 0.26 33.41 -10.44
C GLU A 279 -0.62 34.12 -11.46
N THR A 280 -0.01 34.71 -12.49
CA THR A 280 -0.74 35.36 -13.60
C THR A 280 -1.50 34.37 -14.48
N LYS A 281 -1.08 33.10 -14.48
CA LYS A 281 -1.82 32.01 -15.12
C LYS A 281 -2.77 31.38 -14.10
N PRO A 282 -4.04 31.15 -14.46
CA PRO A 282 -4.95 30.39 -13.62
C PRO A 282 -4.36 29.03 -13.25
N LYS A 283 -4.57 28.61 -12.00
CA LYS A 283 -4.21 27.28 -11.50
C LYS A 283 -5.41 26.69 -10.81
N ASP A 284 -5.60 25.39 -10.99
CA ASP A 284 -6.68 24.67 -10.33
C ASP A 284 -6.34 24.48 -8.85
N LEU A 285 -7.37 24.63 -8.02
CA LEU A 285 -7.34 24.38 -6.58
C LEU A 285 -8.46 23.38 -6.29
N TYR A 286 -8.11 22.30 -5.60
CA TYR A 286 -9.04 21.22 -5.27
C TYR A 286 -9.36 21.24 -3.78
N SER A 287 -10.62 20.98 -3.42
CA SER A 287 -11.07 20.89 -2.02
C SER A 287 -10.36 19.79 -1.23
N HIS A 288 -10.00 18.68 -1.90
CA HIS A 288 -9.41 17.49 -1.28
C HIS A 288 -8.58 16.68 -2.30
N ALA A 289 -7.77 15.75 -1.80
CA ALA A 289 -6.83 14.97 -2.60
C ALA A 289 -7.49 14.00 -3.59
N GLN A 290 -8.77 13.67 -3.37
CA GLN A 290 -9.54 12.70 -4.18
C GLN A 290 -10.65 13.37 -4.99
N PHE A 291 -10.53 14.69 -5.24
CA PHE A 291 -11.50 15.43 -6.02
C PHE A 291 -11.72 14.79 -7.40
N GLY A 292 -12.98 14.59 -7.77
CA GLY A 292 -13.40 13.94 -9.01
C GLY A 292 -13.69 12.43 -8.88
N ASP A 293 -13.05 11.75 -7.94
CA ASP A 293 -13.25 10.31 -7.72
C ASP A 293 -14.16 10.00 -6.52
N ASN A 294 -14.15 10.87 -5.50
CA ASN A 294 -14.90 10.67 -4.25
C ASN A 294 -15.42 11.99 -3.67
N ASN A 295 -16.41 11.89 -2.78
CA ASN A 295 -16.89 13.01 -1.96
C ASN A 295 -15.78 13.56 -1.06
N TYR A 296 -15.92 14.82 -0.64
CA TYR A 296 -15.01 15.42 0.33
C TYR A 296 -15.06 14.68 1.69
N PRO A 297 -13.96 14.65 2.47
CA PRO A 297 -13.94 13.98 3.76
C PRO A 297 -14.94 14.58 4.74
N VAL A 298 -15.60 13.73 5.54
CA VAL A 298 -16.50 14.19 6.61
C VAL A 298 -15.73 14.98 7.68
N GLN A 299 -16.35 16.02 8.22
CA GLN A 299 -15.77 16.87 9.27
C GLN A 299 -14.41 17.50 8.91
N ALA A 300 -14.16 17.74 7.62
CA ALA A 300 -12.98 18.44 7.17
C ALA A 300 -13.05 19.94 7.55
N ASP A 301 -12.02 20.44 8.23
CA ASP A 301 -11.82 21.86 8.51
C ASP A 301 -10.56 22.31 7.76
N CYS A 302 -10.77 22.99 6.63
CA CYS A 302 -9.73 23.30 5.66
C CYS A 302 -9.53 24.81 5.54
N ASP A 303 -8.29 25.28 5.68
CA ASP A 303 -7.93 26.68 5.47
C ASP A 303 -6.92 26.85 4.32
N TRP A 304 -7.27 27.68 3.33
CA TRP A 304 -6.36 28.06 2.25
C TRP A 304 -6.00 29.53 2.34
N LEU A 305 -4.70 29.83 2.28
CA LEU A 305 -4.20 31.20 2.20
C LEU A 305 -3.61 31.46 0.81
N LEU A 306 -4.35 32.20 -0.01
CA LEU A 306 -3.94 32.62 -1.35
C LEU A 306 -3.23 33.97 -1.30
N VAL A 307 -1.98 34.03 -1.75
CA VAL A 307 -1.15 35.24 -1.67
C VAL A 307 -0.71 35.67 -3.06
N ALA A 308 -1.15 36.85 -3.49
CA ALA A 308 -0.68 37.48 -4.73
C ALA A 308 0.61 38.27 -4.50
N GLU A 309 1.35 38.53 -5.59
CA GLU A 309 2.49 39.44 -5.54
C GLU A 309 2.08 40.86 -5.17
N ARG A 310 3.02 41.64 -4.64
CA ARG A 310 2.75 43.01 -4.18
C ARG A 310 2.21 43.86 -5.33
N GLY A 311 1.01 44.42 -5.13
CA GLY A 311 0.33 45.25 -6.14
C GLY A 311 -0.63 44.47 -7.04
N CYS A 312 -0.70 43.14 -6.93
CA CYS A 312 -1.70 42.30 -7.56
C CYS A 312 -2.82 41.95 -6.58
N ARG A 313 -3.97 41.53 -7.11
CA ARG A 313 -5.09 40.97 -6.34
C ARG A 313 -5.30 39.51 -6.74
N VAL A 314 -5.84 38.71 -5.82
CA VAL A 314 -6.28 37.35 -6.13
C VAL A 314 -7.64 37.43 -6.80
N GLU A 315 -7.81 36.65 -7.87
CA GLU A 315 -9.10 36.41 -8.51
C GLU A 315 -9.38 34.91 -8.42
N LEU A 316 -10.57 34.57 -7.92
CA LEU A 316 -10.99 33.19 -7.69
C LEU A 316 -12.23 32.91 -8.51
N MET A 317 -12.23 31.77 -9.20
CA MET A 317 -13.34 31.29 -10.02
C MET A 317 -13.62 29.84 -9.66
N PHE A 318 -14.87 29.54 -9.34
CA PHE A 318 -15.31 28.16 -9.16
C PHE A 318 -15.61 27.54 -10.53
N GLN A 319 -14.92 26.45 -10.86
CA GLN A 319 -15.21 25.66 -12.06
C GLN A 319 -16.30 24.62 -11.82
N THR A 320 -16.30 24.05 -10.62
CA THR A 320 -17.29 23.11 -10.11
C THR A 320 -17.51 23.44 -8.65
N PHE A 321 -18.76 23.49 -8.22
CA PHE A 321 -19.11 23.74 -6.84
C PHE A 321 -20.24 22.80 -6.42
N GLU A 322 -19.91 21.82 -5.58
CA GLU A 322 -20.86 20.85 -5.04
C GLU A 322 -20.57 20.67 -3.55
N VAL A 323 -21.38 21.32 -2.73
CA VAL A 323 -21.33 21.27 -1.26
C VAL A 323 -22.77 21.06 -0.79
N GLU A 324 -22.98 20.36 0.34
CA GLU A 324 -24.32 20.09 0.87
C GLU A 324 -25.21 21.35 0.85
N GLU A 325 -26.37 21.25 0.21
CA GLU A 325 -27.31 22.37 0.07
C GLU A 325 -28.16 22.51 1.33
N GLU A 326 -28.10 23.69 1.96
CA GLU A 326 -28.93 24.03 3.10
C GLU A 326 -29.27 25.53 3.08
N ALA A 327 -30.47 25.89 3.54
CA ALA A 327 -31.00 27.25 3.45
C ALA A 327 -30.05 28.35 4.00
N ASP A 328 -29.30 28.05 5.06
CA ASP A 328 -28.37 28.98 5.70
C ASP A 328 -26.89 28.57 5.57
N CYS A 329 -26.57 27.54 4.77
CA CYS A 329 -25.23 26.95 4.67
C CYS A 329 -24.63 26.64 6.05
N GLY A 330 -25.41 25.94 6.89
CA GLY A 330 -25.09 25.66 8.29
C GLY A 330 -24.36 24.34 8.53
N TYR A 331 -24.43 23.39 7.59
CA TYR A 331 -23.76 22.10 7.66
C TYR A 331 -22.38 22.19 7.02
N ASP A 332 -22.31 22.03 5.69
CA ASP A 332 -21.08 22.19 4.93
C ASP A 332 -21.10 23.52 4.16
N TYR A 333 -19.95 24.22 4.13
CA TYR A 333 -19.84 25.50 3.46
C TYR A 333 -18.39 25.86 3.12
N VAL A 334 -18.24 26.79 2.17
CA VAL A 334 -16.99 27.50 1.89
C VAL A 334 -17.15 28.96 2.28
N GLU A 335 -16.23 29.48 3.10
CA GLU A 335 -16.16 30.91 3.41
C GLU A 335 -14.95 31.57 2.74
N LEU A 336 -15.18 32.77 2.19
CA LEU A 336 -14.14 33.58 1.58
C LEU A 336 -13.91 34.85 2.39
N PHE A 337 -12.65 35.19 2.63
CA PHE A 337 -12.22 36.37 3.37
C PHE A 337 -11.20 37.17 2.55
N ASP A 338 -11.35 38.50 2.55
CA ASP A 338 -10.36 39.43 1.99
C ASP A 338 -9.37 39.85 3.08
N GLY A 339 -8.34 39.01 3.28
CA GLY A 339 -7.28 39.23 4.25
C GLY A 339 -6.49 37.96 4.55
N HIS A 340 -5.74 37.96 5.66
CA HIS A 340 -4.85 36.85 6.01
C HIS A 340 -5.49 35.78 6.90
N ASP A 341 -6.64 36.07 7.51
CA ASP A 341 -7.31 35.19 8.44
C ASP A 341 -8.82 35.49 8.51
N LYS A 342 -9.53 34.68 9.31
CA LYS A 342 -10.99 34.76 9.52
C LYS A 342 -11.48 36.03 10.22
N THR A 343 -10.60 36.89 10.71
CA THR A 343 -10.96 38.19 11.31
C THR A 343 -11.11 39.29 10.26
N ALA A 344 -10.65 39.03 9.03
CA ALA A 344 -10.75 39.95 7.93
C ALA A 344 -12.17 40.08 7.35
N VAL A 345 -12.34 40.91 6.33
CA VAL A 345 -13.65 41.14 5.71
C VAL A 345 -14.14 39.86 5.05
N ARG A 346 -15.24 39.29 5.56
CA ARG A 346 -15.89 38.13 4.94
C ARG A 346 -16.59 38.57 3.65
N LEU A 347 -16.16 37.99 2.53
CA LEU A 347 -16.75 38.20 1.21
C LEU A 347 -18.03 37.40 1.02
N GLY A 348 -18.13 36.22 1.64
CA GLY A 348 -19.33 35.40 1.61
C GLY A 348 -19.15 34.03 2.25
N ARG A 349 -20.29 33.35 2.42
CA ARG A 349 -20.42 31.93 2.77
C ARG A 349 -21.26 31.26 1.69
N PHE A 350 -20.80 30.14 1.17
CA PHE A 350 -21.37 29.49 -0.01
C PHE A 350 -21.58 27.99 0.26
N CYS A 351 -22.68 27.43 -0.23
CA CYS A 351 -23.02 26.00 -0.22
C CYS A 351 -23.98 25.70 -1.38
N GLY A 352 -24.36 24.44 -1.57
CA GLY A 352 -25.20 23.99 -2.68
C GLY A 352 -24.42 23.55 -3.92
N SER A 353 -25.15 23.42 -5.03
CA SER A 353 -24.60 22.99 -6.32
C SER A 353 -24.76 24.08 -7.39
N GLY A 354 -23.77 24.26 -8.27
CA GLY A 354 -23.79 25.33 -9.28
C GLY A 354 -22.72 25.23 -10.37
#